data_AF-A0A348Z3S5-F1
#
_entry.id   AF-A0A348Z3S5-F1
#
_cell.length_a   1.000
_cell.length_b   1.000
_cell.length_c   1.000
_cell.angle_alpha   90.00
_cell.angle_beta   90.00
_cell.angle_gamma   90.00
#
_symmetry.space_group_name_H-M   'P 1'
#
loop_
_entity.id
_entity.type
_entity.pdbx_description
1 polymer ?
#
loop_
_entity_poly.entity_id
_entity_poly.type
_entity_poly.pdbx_seq_one_letter_code
_entity_poly.pdbx_strand_id
1 'polypeptide(L)'
;SSFYTFKKVRFMLQILYRASNYYLLYLRQINRKSLLVEKTLYKSLKNRELIQLFALQKSLVYFSTSLKSNDLTLEKLLKQEILTKYDEDRDILDDVMIENRQAIEMCSIYSDVLTGTMDVFASIISNNQNQVMKYLTSVTIVISIPTLISGLLGMNVGGIPFFNASDGFLYMCIIVVLITLAVTYYLRKKDMF
;
A
#
# COMPACT_ATOMS: atom_id res chain seq x y z
N SER A 1 45.64 -29.29 -8.61
CA SER A 1 45.48 -28.95 -10.04
C SER A 1 45.52 -27.44 -10.18
N SER A 2 46.62 -26.93 -10.72
CA SER A 2 47.00 -25.51 -10.68
C SER A 2 46.17 -24.68 -11.67
N PHE A 3 45.39 -23.71 -11.16
CA PHE A 3 44.73 -22.68 -11.97
C PHE A 3 45.75 -21.58 -12.30
N TYR A 4 46.22 -21.52 -13.54
CA TYR A 4 47.07 -20.43 -14.02
C TYR A 4 46.20 -19.30 -14.62
N THR A 5 45.99 -18.22 -13.88
CA THR A 5 45.33 -16.99 -14.37
C THR A 5 46.37 -15.94 -14.74
N PHE A 6 46.75 -15.87 -16.02
CA PHE A 6 47.57 -14.78 -16.54
C PHE A 6 46.82 -13.44 -16.64
N LYS A 7 45.48 -13.43 -16.50
CA LYS A 7 44.63 -12.23 -16.45
C LYS A 7 43.72 -12.20 -15.20
N LYS A 8 44.32 -12.09 -14.01
CA LYS A 8 43.58 -12.02 -12.72
C LYS A 8 42.51 -10.92 -12.69
N VAL A 9 42.80 -9.80 -13.35
CA VAL A 9 41.91 -8.64 -13.51
C VAL A 9 40.65 -9.00 -14.30
N ARG A 10 40.82 -9.56 -15.50
CA ARG A 10 39.71 -9.95 -16.39
C ARG A 10 38.79 -10.98 -15.74
N PHE A 11 39.35 -11.94 -14.98
CA PHE A 11 38.56 -12.90 -14.23
C PHE A 11 37.70 -12.23 -13.13
N MET A 12 38.26 -11.26 -12.41
CA MET A 12 37.53 -10.49 -11.40
C MET A 12 36.40 -9.65 -12.01
N LEU A 13 36.69 -8.98 -13.14
CA LEU A 13 35.69 -8.21 -13.91
C LEU A 13 34.55 -9.10 -14.42
N GLN A 14 34.85 -10.31 -14.92
CA GLN A 14 33.84 -11.27 -15.35
C GLN A 14 32.96 -11.76 -14.19
N ILE A 15 33.50 -11.93 -12.98
CA ILE A 15 32.71 -12.27 -11.79
C ILE A 15 31.77 -11.12 -11.44
N LEU A 16 32.25 -9.87 -11.45
CA LEU A 16 31.43 -8.68 -11.20
C LEU A 16 30.32 -8.54 -12.24
N TYR A 17 30.65 -8.71 -13.53
CA TYR A 17 29.67 -8.70 -14.63
C TYR A 17 28.57 -9.75 -14.42
N ARG A 18 28.96 -10.97 -14.05
CA ARG A 18 28.02 -12.07 -13.82
C ARG A 18 27.15 -11.81 -12.59
N ALA A 19 27.71 -11.21 -11.53
CA ALA A 19 26.95 -10.79 -10.36
C ALA A 19 25.91 -9.71 -10.72
N SER A 20 26.29 -8.67 -11.47
CA SER A 20 25.37 -7.63 -11.96
C SER A 20 24.20 -8.21 -12.77
N ASN A 21 24.49 -9.18 -13.64
CA ASN A 21 23.46 -9.89 -14.40
C ASN A 21 22.50 -10.71 -13.51
N TYR A 22 23.01 -11.36 -12.46
CA TYR A 22 22.14 -12.02 -11.48
C TYR A 22 21.26 -11.02 -10.73
N TYR A 23 21.79 -9.85 -10.35
CA TYR A 23 21.00 -8.78 -9.73
C TYR A 23 19.83 -8.33 -10.63
N LEU A 24 20.09 -8.10 -11.93
CA LEU A 24 19.06 -7.77 -12.92
C LEU A 24 17.99 -8.87 -13.04
N LEU A 25 18.41 -10.14 -13.03
CA LEU A 25 17.49 -11.28 -13.05
C LEU A 25 16.56 -11.31 -11.82
N TYR A 26 17.12 -11.17 -10.62
CA TYR A 26 16.34 -11.13 -9.38
C TYR A 26 15.42 -9.92 -9.30
N LEU A 27 15.88 -8.76 -9.79
CA LEU A 27 15.07 -7.56 -9.86
C LEU A 27 13.83 -7.75 -10.75
N ARG A 28 13.99 -8.37 -11.93
CA ARG A 28 12.85 -8.72 -12.80
C ARG A 28 11.90 -9.70 -12.12
N GLN A 29 12.41 -10.66 -11.34
CA GLN A 29 11.57 -11.58 -10.56
C GLN A 29 10.79 -10.86 -9.46
N ILE A 30 11.44 -9.93 -8.74
CA ILE A 30 10.79 -9.11 -7.72
C ILE A 30 9.66 -8.28 -8.34
N ASN A 31 9.91 -7.63 -9.48
CA ASN A 31 8.87 -6.86 -10.18
C ASN A 31 7.68 -7.74 -10.60
N ARG A 32 7.94 -8.92 -11.19
CA ARG A 32 6.87 -9.87 -11.54
C ARG A 32 6.06 -10.31 -10.32
N LYS A 33 6.72 -10.58 -9.19
CA LYS A 33 6.03 -10.91 -7.93
C LYS A 33 5.22 -9.72 -7.41
N SER A 34 5.75 -8.49 -7.49
CA SER A 34 5.04 -7.25 -7.13
C SER A 34 3.70 -7.16 -7.86
N LEU A 35 3.71 -7.26 -9.19
CA LEU A 35 2.51 -7.17 -10.02
C LEU A 35 1.47 -8.26 -9.68
N LEU A 36 1.90 -9.45 -9.28
CA LEU A 36 1.00 -10.52 -8.85
C LEU A 36 0.36 -10.23 -7.49
N VAL A 37 1.14 -9.72 -6.53
CA VAL A 37 0.63 -9.33 -5.21
C VAL A 37 -0.31 -8.14 -5.34
N GLU A 38 0.03 -7.13 -6.14
CA GLU A 38 -0.82 -5.98 -6.45
C GLU A 38 -2.18 -6.40 -7.01
N LYS A 39 -2.18 -7.31 -8.01
CA LYS A 39 -3.42 -7.85 -8.59
C LYS A 39 -4.28 -8.61 -7.58
N THR A 40 -3.64 -9.27 -6.60
CA THR A 40 -4.33 -10.00 -5.52
C THR A 40 -4.87 -9.05 -4.45
N LEU A 41 -4.12 -7.99 -4.15
CA LEU A 41 -4.47 -6.96 -3.19
C LEU A 41 -5.68 -6.15 -3.68
N TYR A 42 -5.75 -5.83 -4.98
CA TYR A 42 -6.93 -5.22 -5.61
C TYR A 42 -8.23 -6.00 -5.37
N LYS A 43 -8.16 -7.33 -5.25
CA LYS A 43 -9.34 -8.18 -5.05
C LYS A 43 -9.74 -8.36 -3.59
N SER A 44 -8.78 -8.28 -2.67
CA SER A 44 -8.99 -8.79 -1.31
C SER A 44 -8.72 -7.79 -0.19
N LEU A 45 -7.95 -6.71 -0.45
CA LEU A 45 -7.56 -5.70 0.55
C LEU A 45 -7.08 -6.29 1.89
N LYS A 46 -6.49 -7.49 1.87
CA LYS A 46 -6.06 -8.20 3.08
C LYS A 46 -4.73 -7.68 3.58
N ASN A 47 -4.59 -7.56 4.91
CA ASN A 47 -3.34 -7.21 5.58
C ASN A 47 -2.16 -8.09 5.16
N ARG A 48 -2.42 -9.37 4.86
CA ARG A 48 -1.38 -10.30 4.38
C ARG A 48 -0.73 -9.84 3.08
N GLU A 49 -1.50 -9.30 2.13
CA GLU A 49 -0.98 -8.86 0.84
C GLU A 49 -0.20 -7.53 1.00
N LEU A 50 -0.65 -6.63 1.89
CA LEU A 50 0.10 -5.43 2.27
C LEU A 50 1.45 -5.77 2.90
N ILE A 51 1.50 -6.75 3.81
CA ILE A 51 2.76 -7.22 4.41
C ILE A 51 3.71 -7.80 3.36
N GLN A 52 3.18 -8.49 2.34
CA GLN A 52 3.98 -9.01 1.23
C GLN A 52 4.55 -7.86 0.38
N LEU A 53 3.76 -6.84 0.04
CA LEU A 53 4.26 -5.65 -0.67
C LEU A 53 5.36 -4.94 0.13
N PHE A 54 5.16 -4.79 1.44
CA PHE A 54 6.17 -4.20 2.33
C PHE A 54 7.47 -5.02 2.37
N ALA A 55 7.38 -6.35 2.38
CA ALA A 55 8.56 -7.20 2.31
C ALA A 55 9.32 -7.03 0.97
N LEU A 56 8.60 -6.95 -0.15
CA LEU A 56 9.20 -6.70 -1.48
C LEU A 56 9.86 -5.32 -1.55
N GLN A 57 9.22 -4.28 -1.00
CA GLN A 57 9.78 -2.93 -0.90
C GLN A 57 11.08 -2.94 -0.12
N LYS A 58 11.13 -3.58 1.06
CA LYS A 58 12.39 -3.74 1.82
C LYS A 58 13.48 -4.42 1.00
N SER A 59 13.14 -5.50 0.28
CA SER A 59 14.11 -6.17 -0.59
C SER A 59 14.66 -5.21 -1.66
N LEU A 60 13.82 -4.42 -2.31
CA LEU A 60 14.27 -3.44 -3.31
C LEU A 60 15.17 -2.36 -2.72
N VAL A 61 14.87 -1.88 -1.51
CA VAL A 61 15.73 -0.93 -0.80
C VAL A 61 17.11 -1.53 -0.55
N TYR A 62 17.18 -2.75 -0.01
CA TYR A 62 18.46 -3.45 0.21
C TYR A 62 19.23 -3.67 -1.10
N PHE A 63 18.53 -4.08 -2.17
CA PHE A 63 19.12 -4.24 -3.51
C PHE A 63 19.69 -2.92 -4.03
N SER A 64 18.93 -1.81 -3.93
CA SER A 64 19.39 -0.48 -4.35
C SER A 64 20.64 -0.06 -3.58
N THR A 65 20.68 -0.29 -2.26
CA THR A 65 21.85 0.00 -1.42
C THR A 65 23.07 -0.81 -1.87
N SER A 66 22.93 -2.12 -2.07
CA SER A 66 24.03 -2.97 -2.52
C SER A 66 24.55 -2.59 -3.91
N LEU A 67 23.66 -2.30 -4.86
CA LEU A 67 24.03 -1.88 -6.21
C LEU A 67 24.76 -0.52 -6.20
N LYS A 68 24.33 0.43 -5.37
CA LYS A 68 25.04 1.72 -5.17
C LYS A 68 26.44 1.51 -4.58
N SER A 69 26.60 0.61 -3.60
CA SER A 69 27.93 0.27 -3.06
C SER A 69 28.83 -0.39 -4.10
N ASN A 70 28.27 -1.23 -4.96
CA ASN A 70 29.00 -1.82 -6.08
C ASN A 70 29.42 -0.74 -7.09
N ASP A 71 28.55 0.22 -7.41
CA ASP A 71 28.85 1.32 -8.34
C ASP A 71 30.09 2.12 -7.90
N LEU A 72 30.13 2.50 -6.61
CA LEU A 72 31.27 3.20 -6.01
C LEU A 72 32.56 2.38 -6.07
N THR A 73 32.44 1.05 -6.03
CA THR A 73 33.59 0.15 -6.13
C THR A 73 34.07 0.05 -7.58
N LEU A 74 33.15 -0.08 -8.54
CA LEU A 74 33.45 -0.08 -9.97
C LEU A 74 34.13 1.23 -10.40
N GLU A 75 33.64 2.39 -9.92
CA GLU A 75 34.27 3.69 -10.17
C GLU A 75 35.71 3.78 -9.64
N LYS A 76 35.99 3.17 -8.47
CA LYS A 76 37.36 3.11 -7.93
C LYS A 76 38.26 2.20 -8.76
N LEU A 77 37.72 1.09 -9.28
CA LEU A 77 38.45 0.16 -10.15
C LEU A 77 38.80 0.84 -11.49
N LEU A 78 37.90 1.64 -12.05
CA LEU A 78 38.13 2.38 -13.30
C LEU A 78 39.28 3.40 -13.20
N LYS A 79 39.49 3.97 -12.00
CA LYS A 79 40.57 4.94 -11.74
C LYS A 79 41.94 4.30 -11.50
N GLN A 80 42.03 2.97 -11.37
CA GLN A 80 43.28 2.27 -11.13
C GLN A 80 43.97 1.86 -12.44
N GLU A 81 45.18 2.37 -12.68
CA GLU A 81 45.95 2.12 -13.91
C GLU A 81 46.27 0.64 -14.16
N ILE A 82 46.39 -0.17 -13.10
CA ILE A 82 46.68 -1.62 -13.20
C ILE A 82 45.51 -2.38 -13.84
N LEU A 83 44.28 -1.88 -13.70
CA LEU A 83 43.05 -2.53 -14.18
C LEU A 83 42.61 -2.03 -15.56
N THR A 84 43.15 -0.89 -15.99
CA THR A 84 42.83 -0.24 -17.26
C THR A 84 43.92 -0.38 -18.31
N LYS A 85 44.84 -1.33 -18.11
CA LYS A 85 46.04 -1.53 -18.92
C LYS A 85 45.75 -1.96 -20.37
N TYR A 86 44.57 -2.52 -20.63
CA TYR A 86 44.09 -2.91 -21.95
C TYR A 86 42.73 -2.26 -22.23
N ASP A 87 42.55 -1.68 -23.41
CA ASP A 87 41.28 -1.02 -23.79
C ASP A 87 40.08 -1.98 -23.74
N GLU A 88 40.26 -3.27 -24.09
CA GLU A 88 39.22 -4.30 -23.94
C GLU A 88 38.71 -4.45 -22.50
N ASP A 89 39.59 -4.32 -21.50
CA ASP A 89 39.20 -4.48 -20.09
C ASP A 89 38.48 -3.22 -19.56
N ARG A 90 38.71 -2.05 -20.19
CA ARG A 90 37.95 -0.81 -19.94
C ARG A 90 36.54 -0.90 -20.49
N ASP A 91 36.37 -1.35 -21.73
CA ASP A 91 35.06 -1.46 -22.37
C ASP A 91 34.13 -2.38 -21.57
N ILE A 92 34.65 -3.53 -21.11
CA ILE A 92 33.90 -4.46 -20.26
C ILE A 92 33.49 -3.79 -18.94
N LEU A 93 34.37 -3.00 -18.34
CA LEU A 93 34.08 -2.32 -17.07
C LEU A 93 33.01 -1.23 -17.25
N ASP A 94 33.06 -0.47 -18.34
CA ASP A 94 32.03 0.52 -18.69
C ASP A 94 30.67 -0.13 -18.90
N ASP A 95 30.60 -1.26 -19.63
CA ASP A 95 29.36 -2.03 -19.80
C ASP A 95 28.77 -2.49 -18.46
N VAL A 96 29.61 -3.01 -17.55
CA VAL A 96 29.19 -3.42 -16.21
C VAL A 96 28.63 -2.23 -15.42
N MET A 97 29.27 -1.07 -15.52
CA MET A 97 28.83 0.16 -14.84
C MET A 97 27.49 0.65 -15.39
N ILE A 98 27.29 0.62 -16.72
CA ILE A 98 26.01 0.97 -17.34
C ILE A 98 24.90 0.04 -16.86
N GLU A 99 25.11 -1.28 -16.89
CA GLU A 99 24.13 -2.25 -16.41
C GLU A 99 23.82 -2.08 -14.91
N ASN A 100 24.84 -1.82 -14.08
CA ASN A 100 24.68 -1.61 -12.65
C ASN A 100 23.86 -0.35 -12.33
N ARG A 101 24.15 0.77 -13.01
CA ARG A 101 23.40 2.01 -12.86
C ARG A 101 21.95 1.86 -13.31
N GLN A 102 21.71 1.15 -14.41
CA GLN A 102 20.36 0.83 -14.85
C GLN A 102 19.60 0.01 -13.78
N ALA A 103 20.26 -0.96 -13.14
CA ALA A 103 19.65 -1.74 -12.06
C ALA A 103 19.32 -0.88 -10.82
N ILE A 104 20.15 0.10 -10.48
CA ILE A 104 19.90 1.07 -9.40
C ILE A 104 18.62 1.87 -9.70
N GLU A 105 18.50 2.40 -10.91
CA GLU A 105 17.36 3.19 -11.34
C GLU A 105 16.07 2.35 -11.29
N MET A 106 16.10 1.12 -11.82
CA MET A 106 14.94 0.24 -11.75
C MET A 106 14.54 -0.10 -10.30
N CYS A 107 15.50 -0.32 -9.39
CA CYS A 107 15.19 -0.52 -7.97
C CYS A 107 14.45 0.67 -7.39
N SER A 108 14.90 1.89 -7.70
CA SER A 108 14.28 3.13 -7.22
C SER A 108 12.85 3.24 -7.71
N ILE A 109 12.64 3.10 -9.03
CA ILE A 109 11.31 3.18 -9.65
C ILE A 109 10.35 2.16 -9.02
N TYR A 110 10.80 0.91 -8.86
CA TYR A 110 9.95 -0.13 -8.29
C TYR A 110 9.64 0.10 -6.80
N SER A 111 10.60 0.64 -6.04
CA SER A 111 10.38 1.02 -4.64
C SER A 111 9.36 2.15 -4.54
N ASP A 112 9.45 3.15 -5.41
CA ASP A 112 8.53 4.29 -5.44
C ASP A 112 7.12 3.85 -5.81
N VAL A 113 6.97 2.98 -6.83
CA VAL A 113 5.68 2.39 -7.23
C VAL A 113 5.07 1.57 -6.09
N LEU A 114 5.86 0.71 -5.43
CA LEU A 114 5.37 -0.08 -4.30
C LEU A 114 4.91 0.78 -3.12
N THR A 115 5.65 1.85 -2.83
CA THR A 115 5.31 2.79 -1.75
C THR A 115 4.01 3.51 -2.08
N GLY A 116 3.89 4.10 -3.27
CA GLY A 116 2.67 4.77 -3.70
C GLY A 116 1.47 3.82 -3.75
N THR A 117 1.69 2.56 -4.12
CA THR A 117 0.64 1.54 -4.10
C THR A 117 0.16 1.27 -2.68
N MET A 118 1.07 1.08 -1.72
CA MET A 118 0.70 0.90 -0.32
C MET A 118 -0.08 2.10 0.24
N ASP A 119 0.29 3.32 -0.12
CA ASP A 119 -0.40 4.54 0.31
C ASP A 119 -1.83 4.66 -0.27
N VAL A 120 -2.00 4.31 -1.55
CA VAL A 120 -3.33 4.23 -2.19
C VAL A 120 -4.20 3.20 -1.47
N PHE A 121 -3.66 2.03 -1.16
CA PHE A 121 -4.41 0.99 -0.45
C PHE A 121 -4.75 1.39 0.99
N ALA A 122 -3.84 2.07 1.70
CA ALA A 122 -4.13 2.63 3.03
C ALA A 122 -5.27 3.66 2.96
N SER A 123 -5.29 4.49 1.91
CA SER A 123 -6.36 5.46 1.66
C SER A 123 -7.70 4.78 1.37
N ILE A 124 -7.71 3.70 0.57
CA ILE A 124 -8.91 2.89 0.31
C ILE A 124 -9.44 2.26 1.60
N ILE A 125 -8.55 1.69 2.44
CA ILE A 125 -8.94 1.10 3.73
C ILE A 125 -9.55 2.16 4.65
N SER A 126 -8.90 3.32 4.78
CA SER A 126 -9.41 4.45 5.58
C SER A 126 -10.76 4.94 5.07
N ASN A 127 -10.93 5.08 3.75
CA ASN A 127 -12.21 5.46 3.15
C ASN A 127 -13.29 4.41 3.45
N ASN A 128 -12.99 3.12 3.28
CA ASN A 128 -13.93 2.04 3.61
C ASN A 128 -14.33 2.07 5.09
N GLN A 129 -13.38 2.29 5.99
CA GLN A 129 -13.66 2.44 7.42
C GLN A 129 -14.57 3.65 7.67
N ASN A 130 -14.32 4.78 7.02
CA ASN A 130 -15.16 5.97 7.14
C ASN A 130 -16.58 5.72 6.64
N GLN A 131 -16.75 4.98 5.53
CA GLN A 131 -18.08 4.59 5.04
C GLN A 131 -18.81 3.65 6.01
N VAL A 132 -18.12 2.66 6.56
CA VAL A 132 -18.71 1.76 7.58
C VAL A 132 -19.12 2.53 8.83
N MET A 133 -18.28 3.49 9.29
CA MET A 133 -18.59 4.33 10.44
C MET A 133 -19.80 5.23 10.18
N LYS A 134 -19.90 5.84 9.00
CA LYS A 134 -21.08 6.61 8.58
C LYS A 134 -22.34 5.74 8.61
N TYR A 135 -22.28 4.54 8.05
CA TYR A 135 -23.39 3.60 8.03
C TYR A 135 -23.83 3.17 9.44
N LEU A 136 -22.89 2.78 10.31
CA LEU A 136 -23.22 2.42 11.69
C LEU A 136 -23.80 3.59 12.48
N THR A 137 -23.25 4.80 12.28
CA THR A 137 -23.74 6.01 12.93
C THR A 137 -25.14 6.37 12.46
N SER A 138 -25.41 6.28 11.16
CA SER A 138 -26.73 6.59 10.60
C SER A 138 -27.79 5.59 11.09
N VAL A 139 -27.48 4.28 11.10
CA VAL A 139 -28.34 3.26 11.71
C VAL A 139 -28.59 3.54 13.19
N THR A 140 -27.55 3.90 13.94
CA THR A 140 -27.67 4.20 15.38
C THR A 140 -28.58 5.40 15.64
N ILE A 141 -28.45 6.48 14.86
CA ILE A 141 -29.31 7.68 14.99
C ILE A 141 -30.76 7.34 14.68
N VAL A 142 -31.01 6.58 13.61
CA VAL A 142 -32.36 6.17 13.19
C VAL A 142 -33.04 5.33 14.27
N ILE A 143 -32.32 4.41 14.92
CA ILE A 143 -32.85 3.58 16.02
C ILE A 143 -33.04 4.40 17.32
N SER A 144 -32.14 5.35 17.60
CA SER A 144 -32.16 6.13 18.84
C SER A 144 -33.40 7.02 18.97
N ILE A 145 -33.93 7.55 17.86
CA ILE A 145 -35.07 8.49 17.89
C ILE A 145 -36.37 7.82 18.40
N PRO A 146 -36.87 6.73 17.79
CA PRO A 146 -38.01 6.01 18.33
C PRO A 146 -37.79 5.52 19.76
N THR A 147 -36.58 5.03 20.05
CA THR A 147 -36.22 4.51 21.38
C THR A 147 -36.30 5.60 22.44
N LEU A 148 -35.79 6.80 22.17
CA LEU A 148 -35.84 7.94 23.08
C LEU A 148 -37.29 8.38 23.32
N ILE A 149 -38.09 8.50 22.26
CA ILE A 149 -39.50 8.90 22.40
C ILE A 149 -40.29 7.83 23.16
N SER A 150 -40.11 6.54 22.83
CA SER A 150 -40.73 5.43 23.56
C SER A 150 -40.30 5.38 25.02
N GLY A 151 -39.03 5.69 25.32
CA GLY A 151 -38.51 5.77 26.68
C GLY A 151 -39.21 6.88 27.49
N LEU A 152 -39.32 8.08 26.92
CA LEU A 152 -40.04 9.20 27.56
C LEU A 152 -41.52 8.89 27.80
N LEU A 153 -42.18 8.20 26.87
CA LEU A 153 -43.59 7.78 27.02
C LEU A 153 -43.77 6.65 28.03
N GLY A 154 -42.75 5.82 28.23
CA GLY A 154 -42.75 4.77 29.25
C GLY A 154 -42.51 5.29 30.67
N MET A 155 -42.11 6.55 30.83
CA MET A 155 -41.98 7.18 32.14
C MET A 155 -43.37 7.63 32.62
N ASN A 156 -43.76 7.20 33.83
CA ASN A 156 -45.03 7.57 34.47
C ASN A 156 -45.03 9.04 34.96
N VAL A 157 -44.68 9.98 34.08
CA VAL A 157 -44.70 11.42 34.38
C VAL A 157 -46.05 11.99 33.94
N GLY A 158 -46.74 12.71 34.83
CA GLY A 158 -47.98 13.40 34.46
C GLY A 158 -47.73 14.47 33.39
N GLY A 159 -48.70 14.68 32.49
CA GLY A 159 -48.61 15.72 31.44
C GLY A 159 -48.17 15.23 30.06
N ILE A 160 -48.22 13.91 29.79
CA ILE A 160 -47.94 13.38 28.45
C ILE A 160 -48.98 13.92 27.44
N PRO A 161 -48.54 14.58 26.35
CA PRO A 161 -49.44 15.01 25.29
C PRO A 161 -50.24 13.83 24.73
N PHE A 162 -51.53 14.03 24.46
CA PHE A 162 -52.45 13.02 23.91
C PHE A 162 -52.84 11.85 24.84
N PHE A 163 -52.43 11.84 26.12
CA PHE A 163 -52.77 10.75 27.05
C PHE A 163 -54.29 10.56 27.30
N ASN A 164 -55.07 11.64 27.26
CA ASN A 164 -56.52 11.62 27.53
C ASN A 164 -57.39 11.41 26.26
N ALA A 165 -56.78 11.24 25.08
CA ALA A 165 -57.51 11.01 23.83
C ALA A 165 -57.67 9.50 23.58
N SER A 166 -58.85 9.06 23.13
CA SER A 166 -59.14 7.64 22.83
C SER A 166 -58.13 7.02 21.85
N ASP A 167 -57.64 7.81 20.89
CA ASP A 167 -56.66 7.39 19.88
C ASP A 167 -55.26 7.98 20.10
N GLY A 168 -54.97 8.48 21.30
CA GLY A 168 -53.73 9.20 21.62
C GLY A 168 -52.44 8.42 21.33
N PHE A 169 -52.47 7.10 21.58
CA PHE A 169 -51.37 6.21 21.25
C PHE A 169 -51.06 6.16 19.75
N LEU A 170 -52.11 6.10 18.91
CA LEU A 170 -51.98 6.03 17.46
C LEU A 170 -51.41 7.34 16.89
N TYR A 171 -51.84 8.49 17.41
CA TYR A 171 -51.26 9.79 17.05
C TYR A 171 -49.76 9.87 17.39
N MET A 172 -49.34 9.36 18.55
CA MET A 172 -47.93 9.34 18.95
C MET A 172 -47.09 8.42 18.07
N CYS A 173 -47.60 7.23 17.71
CA CYS A 173 -46.92 6.36 16.75
C CYS A 173 -46.70 7.06 15.39
N ILE A 174 -47.71 7.77 14.87
CA ILE A 174 -47.59 8.51 13.60
C ILE A 174 -46.52 9.61 13.72
N ILE A 175 -46.51 10.38 14.81
CA ILE A 175 -45.51 11.44 15.02
C ILE A 175 -44.09 10.86 15.07
N VAL A 176 -43.88 9.76 15.81
CA VAL A 176 -42.57 9.08 15.89
C VAL A 176 -42.11 8.61 14.51
N VAL A 177 -43.01 7.99 13.73
CA VAL A 177 -42.71 7.54 12.36
C VAL A 177 -42.34 8.72 11.46
N LEU A 178 -43.08 9.83 11.53
CA LEU A 178 -42.79 11.04 10.75
C LEU A 178 -41.44 11.66 11.10
N ILE A 179 -41.10 11.77 12.39
CA ILE A 179 -39.81 12.29 12.85
C ILE A 179 -38.68 11.37 12.37
N THR A 180 -38.85 10.05 12.50
CA THR A 180 -37.85 9.07 12.08
C THR A 180 -37.62 9.11 10.56
N LEU A 181 -38.69 9.24 9.77
CA LEU A 181 -38.61 9.45 8.32
C LEU A 181 -37.90 10.76 7.96
N ALA A 182 -38.22 11.86 8.65
CA ALA A 182 -37.60 13.16 8.41
C ALA A 182 -36.09 13.12 8.69
N VAL A 183 -35.66 12.49 9.78
CA VAL A 183 -34.23 12.33 10.09
C VAL A 183 -33.54 11.38 9.11
N THR A 184 -34.19 10.27 8.74
CA THR A 184 -33.65 9.35 7.73
C THR A 184 -33.43 10.08 6.39
N TYR A 185 -34.39 10.91 5.97
CA TYR A 185 -34.28 11.73 4.77
C TYR A 185 -33.14 12.75 4.87
N TYR A 186 -33.02 13.44 6.01
CA TYR A 186 -31.92 14.38 6.26
C TYR A 186 -30.54 13.71 6.20
N LEU A 187 -30.40 12.54 6.83
CA LEU A 187 -29.16 11.76 6.82
C LEU A 187 -28.80 11.28 5.41
N ARG A 188 -29.79 10.87 4.62
CA ARG A 188 -29.59 10.49 3.21
C ARG A 188 -29.14 11.67 2.35
N LYS A 189 -29.68 12.87 2.57
CA LYS A 189 -29.23 14.08 1.86
C LYS A 189 -27.79 14.48 2.20
N LYS A 190 -27.25 14.01 3.33
CA LYS A 190 -25.90 14.29 3.80
C LYS A 190 -24.87 13.23 3.40
N ASP A 191 -25.21 12.28 2.53
CA ASP A 191 -24.33 11.17 2.11
C ASP A 191 -23.71 10.44 3.32
N MET A 192 -24.55 10.24 4.35
CA MET A 192 -24.25 9.42 5.53
C MET A 192 -24.64 7.95 5.33
N PHE A 193 -25.17 7.62 4.14
CA PHE A 193 -25.60 6.31 3.70
C PHE A 193 -24.95 5.96 2.36
#